data_AF-J3D7G8-F1
#
_entry.id   AF-J3D7G8-F1
#
_cell.length_a   1.000
_cell.length_b   1.000
_cell.length_c   1.000
_cell.angle_alpha   90.00
_cell.angle_beta   90.00
_cell.angle_gamma   90.00
#
_symmetry.space_group_name_H-M   'P 1'
#
loop_
_entity.id
_entity.type
_entity.pdbx_description
1 polymer ?
#
loop_
_entity_poly.entity_id
_entity_poly.type
_entity_poly.pdbx_seq_one_letter_code
_entity_poly.pdbx_strand_id
1 'polypeptide(L)'
;MTSVRSLKTFLSVSPVLAAVAAVVLSASFSVAYAQHNDKDSKETKEDIQRHRAMAAAHEGAAKCLESGKKDEVCEKELQAACKGLAVGKYCGMKHVH
;
A
#
# COMPACT_ATOMS: atom_id res chain seq x y z
N MET A 1 16.96 -42.97 -41.43
CA MET A 1 18.05 -41.99 -41.26
C MET A 1 17.56 -40.60 -41.66
N THR A 2 16.70 -39.99 -40.84
CA THR A 2 16.18 -38.63 -41.06
C THR A 2 16.95 -37.64 -40.20
N SER A 3 18.09 -37.25 -40.78
CA SER A 3 18.61 -35.89 -40.80
C SER A 3 18.59 -35.09 -39.48
N VAL A 4 19.62 -35.33 -38.66
CA VAL A 4 20.10 -34.48 -37.56
C VAL A 4 20.46 -33.04 -38.03
N ARG A 5 20.29 -32.70 -39.31
CA ARG A 5 20.55 -31.38 -39.90
C ARG A 5 19.52 -30.32 -39.50
N SER A 6 18.26 -30.68 -39.25
CA SER A 6 17.23 -29.67 -38.90
C SER A 6 17.44 -29.02 -37.54
N LEU A 7 18.14 -29.65 -36.59
CA LEU A 7 18.40 -29.06 -35.28
C LEU A 7 19.52 -28.01 -35.30
N LYS A 8 20.48 -28.12 -36.24
CA LYS A 8 21.61 -27.17 -36.35
C LYS A 8 21.23 -25.86 -37.02
N THR A 9 20.21 -25.84 -37.87
CA THR A 9 19.74 -24.62 -38.55
C THR A 9 18.93 -23.70 -37.63
N PHE A 10 18.25 -24.23 -36.61
CA PHE A 10 17.54 -23.40 -35.61
C PHE A 10 18.49 -22.71 -34.63
N LEU A 11 19.65 -23.31 -34.31
CA LEU A 11 20.66 -22.68 -33.45
C LEU A 11 21.53 -21.63 -34.16
N SER A 12 21.38 -21.45 -35.48
CA SER A 12 22.14 -20.50 -36.30
C SER A 12 21.41 -19.16 -36.50
N VAL A 13 20.22 -18.96 -35.93
CA VAL A 13 19.48 -17.69 -36.07
C VAL A 13 20.08 -16.65 -35.13
N SER A 14 20.95 -15.83 -35.72
CA SER A 14 21.66 -14.63 -35.25
C SER A 14 21.49 -14.21 -33.77
N PRO A 15 22.59 -14.05 -33.01
CA PRO A 15 22.57 -13.48 -31.65
C PRO A 15 21.97 -12.06 -31.59
N VAL A 16 21.90 -11.38 -32.74
CA VAL A 16 21.23 -10.09 -32.93
C VAL A 16 19.71 -10.17 -32.68
N LEU A 17 19.04 -11.27 -33.08
CA LEU A 17 17.59 -11.42 -32.90
C LEU A 17 17.24 -11.67 -31.42
N ALA A 18 18.07 -12.44 -30.72
CA ALA A 18 17.97 -12.65 -29.28
C ALA A 18 18.25 -11.37 -28.48
N ALA A 19 19.23 -10.56 -28.90
CA ALA A 19 19.55 -9.29 -28.27
C ALA A 19 18.43 -8.24 -28.44
N VAL A 20 17.79 -8.16 -29.62
CA VAL A 20 16.66 -7.24 -29.85
C VAL A 20 15.44 -7.63 -28.99
N ALA A 21 15.15 -8.93 -28.86
CA ALA A 21 14.07 -9.39 -27.97
C ALA A 21 14.33 -9.03 -26.49
N ALA A 22 15.58 -9.10 -26.03
CA ALA A 22 15.94 -8.72 -24.65
C ALA A 22 15.79 -7.21 -24.39
N VAL A 23 16.13 -6.35 -25.37
CA VAL A 23 15.96 -4.89 -25.24
C VAL A 23 14.47 -4.51 -25.21
N VAL A 24 13.63 -5.13 -26.05
CA VAL A 24 12.19 -4.86 -26.06
C VAL A 24 11.52 -5.30 -24.74
N LEU A 25 11.95 -6.42 -24.14
CA LEU A 25 11.45 -6.86 -22.84
C LEU A 25 11.86 -5.92 -21.68
N SER A 26 13.02 -5.26 -21.77
CA SER A 26 13.49 -4.37 -20.70
C SER A 26 12.77 -3.01 -20.67
N ALA A 27 12.27 -2.53 -21.81
CA ALA A 27 11.65 -1.21 -21.94
C ALA A 27 10.21 -1.14 -21.38
N SER A 28 9.52 -2.26 -21.22
CA SER A 28 8.14 -2.30 -20.71
C SER A 28 8.04 -2.12 -19.18
N PHE A 29 9.15 -2.23 -18.43
CA PHE A 29 9.14 -2.05 -16.97
C PHE A 29 9.15 -0.58 -16.51
N SER A 30 9.54 0.38 -17.37
CA SER A 30 9.74 1.79 -16.97
C SER A 30 8.47 2.65 -17.00
N VAL A 31 7.38 2.18 -17.63
CA VAL A 31 6.14 2.96 -17.83
C VAL A 31 5.16 2.87 -16.64
N ALA A 32 5.46 2.08 -15.61
CA ALA A 32 4.60 1.96 -14.42
C ALA A 32 4.80 3.09 -13.38
N TYR A 33 5.95 3.78 -13.37
CA TYR A 33 6.32 4.70 -12.28
C TYR A 33 5.77 6.13 -12.44
N ALA A 34 5.44 6.56 -13.66
CA ALA A 34 5.10 7.96 -13.96
C ALA A 34 3.60 8.30 -13.83
N GLN A 35 2.71 7.30 -13.80
CA GLN A 35 1.24 7.48 -13.81
C GLN A 35 0.62 7.69 -12.40
N HIS A 36 1.43 7.71 -11.35
CA HIS A 36 1.01 7.69 -9.94
C HIS A 36 1.29 8.99 -9.17
N ASN A 37 1.44 10.15 -9.82
CA ASN A 37 1.89 11.36 -9.10
C ASN A 37 0.73 12.29 -8.67
N ASP A 38 -0.27 12.51 -9.52
CA ASP A 38 -1.30 13.52 -9.23
C ASP A 38 -2.49 12.96 -8.43
N LYS A 39 -2.95 11.74 -8.74
CA LYS A 39 -4.01 11.04 -8.01
C LYS A 39 -3.55 10.62 -6.62
N ASP A 40 -2.36 10.04 -6.50
CA ASP A 40 -1.76 9.67 -5.21
C ASP A 40 -1.53 10.87 -4.31
N SER A 41 -1.22 12.06 -4.83
CA SER A 41 -1.00 13.24 -3.98
C SER A 41 -2.26 13.66 -3.22
N LYS A 42 -3.44 13.57 -3.83
CA LYS A 42 -4.71 13.90 -3.17
C LYS A 42 -5.10 12.84 -2.16
N GLU A 43 -5.11 11.56 -2.55
CA GLU A 43 -5.45 10.47 -1.64
C GLU A 43 -4.46 10.40 -0.46
N THR A 44 -3.17 10.63 -0.70
CA THR A 44 -2.16 10.72 0.37
C THR A 44 -2.45 11.84 1.35
N LYS A 45 -2.86 13.03 0.89
CA LYS A 45 -3.19 14.15 1.78
C LYS A 45 -4.43 13.85 2.63
N GLU A 46 -5.47 13.28 2.03
CA GLU A 46 -6.69 12.86 2.73
C GLU A 46 -6.39 11.79 3.77
N ASP A 47 -5.54 10.82 3.42
CA ASP A 47 -5.06 9.80 4.34
C ASP A 47 -4.26 10.40 5.49
N ILE A 48 -3.33 11.32 5.24
CA ILE A 48 -2.57 12.00 6.29
C ILE A 48 -3.52 12.72 7.26
N GLN A 49 -4.53 13.43 6.75
CA GLN A 49 -5.50 14.11 7.59
C GLN A 49 -6.31 13.13 8.45
N ARG A 50 -6.78 12.03 7.85
CA ARG A 50 -7.47 10.95 8.58
C ARG A 50 -6.59 10.38 9.71
N HIS A 51 -5.33 10.04 9.41
CA HIS A 51 -4.41 9.48 10.41
C HIS A 51 -4.11 10.46 11.55
N ARG A 52 -3.98 11.76 11.26
CA ARG A 52 -3.82 12.77 12.30
C ARG A 52 -5.05 12.90 13.18
N ALA A 53 -6.25 12.84 12.60
CA ALA A 53 -7.49 12.87 13.37
C ALA A 53 -7.64 11.63 14.26
N MET A 54 -7.26 10.43 13.77
CA MET A 54 -7.20 9.22 14.60
C MET A 54 -6.21 9.36 15.76
N ALA A 55 -5.01 9.89 15.49
CA ALA A 55 -4.00 10.10 16.53
C ALA A 55 -4.51 11.04 17.63
N ALA A 56 -5.18 12.13 17.26
CA ALA A 56 -5.79 13.06 18.22
C ALA A 56 -6.89 12.40 19.08
N ALA A 57 -7.70 11.52 18.48
CA ALA A 57 -8.72 10.77 19.22
C ALA A 57 -8.10 9.81 20.25
N HIS A 58 -7.04 9.09 19.86
CA HIS A 58 -6.30 8.18 20.76
C HIS A 58 -5.55 8.94 21.86
N GLU A 59 -4.93 10.07 21.54
CA GLU A 59 -4.32 10.95 22.54
C GLU A 59 -5.36 11.51 23.53
N GLY A 60 -6.56 11.87 23.05
CA GLY A 60 -7.67 12.27 23.90
C GLY A 60 -8.11 11.17 24.86
N ALA A 61 -8.20 9.93 24.39
CA ALA A 61 -8.49 8.77 25.24
C ALA A 61 -7.40 8.53 26.28
N ALA A 62 -6.12 8.66 25.91
CA ALA A 62 -5.01 8.55 26.84
C ALA A 62 -5.09 9.62 27.95
N LYS A 63 -5.33 10.89 27.59
CA LYS A 63 -5.52 11.98 28.57
C LYS A 63 -6.73 11.76 29.48
N CYS A 64 -7.81 11.20 28.94
CA CYS A 64 -8.98 10.83 29.73
C CYS A 64 -8.60 9.80 30.83
N LEU A 65 -7.81 8.78 30.48
CA LEU A 65 -7.31 7.79 31.44
C LEU A 65 -6.33 8.42 32.44
N GLU A 66 -5.41 9.27 31.99
CA GLU A 66 -4.47 10.02 32.85
C GLU A 66 -5.21 10.88 33.89
N SER A 67 -6.41 11.38 33.56
CA SER A 67 -7.25 12.13 34.49
C SER A 67 -7.95 11.28 35.56
N GLY A 68 -7.74 9.96 35.56
CA GLY A 68 -8.32 9.02 36.51
C GLY A 68 -9.79 8.67 36.23
N LYS A 69 -10.30 8.98 35.03
CA LYS A 69 -11.64 8.52 34.60
C LYS A 69 -11.61 7.02 34.34
N LYS A 70 -12.78 6.38 34.46
CA LYS A 70 -12.95 4.97 34.14
C LYS A 70 -12.80 4.71 32.64
N ASP A 71 -12.22 3.57 32.29
CA ASP A 71 -12.04 3.09 30.92
C ASP A 71 -13.32 3.22 30.08
N GLU A 72 -14.48 2.84 30.64
CA GLU A 72 -15.79 2.92 29.98
C GLU A 72 -16.17 4.33 29.51
N VAL A 73 -15.74 5.36 30.24
CA VAL A 73 -15.99 6.77 29.88
C VAL A 73 -15.06 7.17 28.74
N CYS A 74 -13.77 6.86 28.88
CA CYS A 74 -12.75 7.19 27.88
C CYS A 74 -12.96 6.45 26.57
N GLU A 75 -13.45 5.20 26.62
CA GLU A 75 -13.79 4.43 25.43
C GLU A 75 -14.99 5.04 24.68
N LYS A 76 -16.01 5.54 25.41
CA LYS A 76 -17.14 6.24 24.79
C LYS A 76 -16.72 7.57 24.15
N GLU A 77 -15.84 8.31 24.80
CA GLU A 77 -15.26 9.54 24.25
C GLU A 77 -14.43 9.24 22.99
N LEU A 78 -13.61 8.18 23.01
CA LEU A 78 -12.85 7.69 21.85
C LEU A 78 -13.77 7.29 20.68
N GLN A 79 -14.85 6.55 20.96
CA GLN A 79 -15.82 6.15 19.95
C GLN A 79 -16.52 7.35 19.31
N ALA A 80 -16.85 8.37 20.11
CA ALA A 80 -17.44 9.60 19.61
C ALA A 80 -16.45 10.38 18.73
N ALA A 81 -15.20 10.52 19.17
CA ALA A 81 -14.15 11.24 18.45
C ALA A 81 -13.69 10.54 17.17
N CYS A 82 -13.70 9.20 17.15
CA CYS A 82 -13.22 8.40 16.01
C CYS A 82 -14.33 7.95 15.04
N LYS A 83 -15.59 8.32 15.29
CA LYS A 83 -16.70 7.92 14.42
C LYS A 83 -16.49 8.42 12.99
N GLY A 84 -16.40 7.49 12.05
CA GLY A 84 -16.18 7.79 10.63
C GLY A 84 -14.71 8.02 10.22
N LEU A 85 -13.77 7.96 11.17
CA LEU A 85 -12.32 8.05 10.87
C LEU A 85 -11.67 6.68 10.64
N ALA A 86 -12.11 5.67 11.37
CA ALA A 86 -11.53 4.32 11.34
C ALA A 86 -12.61 3.23 11.35
N VAL A 87 -12.17 1.99 11.13
CA VAL A 87 -13.05 0.82 11.12
C VAL A 87 -13.19 0.23 12.53
N GLY A 88 -14.42 -0.12 12.90
CA GLY A 88 -14.73 -0.85 14.13
C GLY A 88 -14.89 0.01 15.39
N LYS A 89 -15.33 -0.62 16.48
CA LYS A 89 -15.63 0.02 17.77
C LYS A 89 -14.41 0.66 18.43
N TYR A 90 -13.22 0.13 18.19
CA TYR A 90 -11.97 0.53 18.85
C TYR A 90 -11.06 1.38 17.96
N CYS A 91 -11.64 2.09 16.98
CA CYS A 91 -10.91 3.04 16.15
C CYS A 91 -9.67 2.40 15.46
N GLY A 92 -9.83 1.20 14.89
CA GLY A 92 -8.75 0.45 14.25
C GLY A 92 -7.74 -0.25 15.17
N MET A 93 -7.81 -0.06 16.49
CA MET A 93 -6.97 -0.80 17.44
C MET A 93 -7.62 -2.12 17.83
N LYS A 94 -6.78 -3.11 18.18
CA LYS A 94 -7.27 -4.27 18.91
C LYS A 94 -7.60 -3.84 20.32
N HIS A 95 -8.73 -4.29 20.83
CA HIS A 95 -9.04 -4.18 22.25
C HIS A 95 -8.04 -5.07 23.01
N VAL A 96 -7.13 -4.45 23.75
CA VAL A 96 -6.16 -5.14 24.62
C VAL A 96 -6.39 -4.58 26.01
N HIS A 97 -7.33 -5.19 26.73
CA HIS A 97 -7.60 -4.95 28.14
C HIS A 97 -7.57 -6.30 28.85
#